data_AF-A0A430QGT9-F1
#
_entry.id   AF-A0A430QGT9-F1
#
_cell.length_a   1.000
_cell.length_b   1.000
_cell.length_c   1.000
_cell.angle_alpha   90.00
_cell.angle_beta   90.00
_cell.angle_gamma   90.00
#
_symmetry.space_group_name_H-M   'P 1'
#
loop_
_entity.id
_entity.type
_entity.pdbx_description
1 polymer ?
#
loop_
_entity_poly.entity_id
_entity_poly.type
_entity_poly.pdbx_seq_one_letter_code
_entity_poly.pdbx_strand_id
1 'polypeptide(L)'
;MSLPDVGRIASDTTFLLKVIEEYLGGPPWTQEYSKNDVKVWSKGSKNDQIKTFKATALFKGVSGSELFDCIMDSDYRKEWDKSMIESYELCQVHPQSDIGYYSLRSPPGLKNRDFVLQRTWERFDSYYVIACHSIFHKVCSFVTFCIQYTYLINIILSLFV
;
A
#
# COMPACT_ATOMS: atom_id res chain seq x y z
N MET A 1 25.93 19.02 16.77
CA MET A 1 25.64 17.91 15.85
C MET A 1 24.51 18.39 14.95
N SER A 2 24.83 18.83 13.74
CA SER A 2 23.86 19.39 12.79
C SER A 2 22.94 18.29 12.29
N LEU A 3 21.63 18.55 12.33
CA LEU A 3 20.60 17.67 11.76
C LEU A 3 20.89 17.44 10.27
N PRO A 4 20.74 16.20 9.77
CA PRO A 4 20.89 15.92 8.35
C PRO A 4 19.79 16.64 7.56
N ASP A 5 20.13 17.10 6.35
CA ASP A 5 19.31 17.98 5.50
C ASP A 5 17.84 17.52 5.41
N VAL A 6 16.95 18.31 6.02
CA VAL A 6 15.55 17.99 6.35
C VAL A 6 14.61 18.02 5.12
N GLY A 7 15.15 18.21 3.91
CA GLY A 7 14.37 18.42 2.68
C GLY A 7 13.71 17.18 2.06
N ARG A 8 14.18 15.96 2.35
CA ARG A 8 13.61 14.69 1.84
C ARG A 8 13.05 13.77 2.92
N ILE A 9 13.59 13.83 4.14
CA ILE A 9 13.16 12.99 5.27
C ILE A 9 11.72 13.32 5.72
N ALA A 10 11.28 14.57 5.50
CA ALA A 10 9.94 14.99 5.86
C ALA A 10 8.84 14.41 4.95
N SER A 11 9.11 14.05 3.69
CA SER A 11 8.05 13.64 2.76
C SER A 11 7.46 12.28 3.09
N ASP A 12 8.30 11.33 3.48
CA ASP A 12 7.91 9.92 3.62
C ASP A 12 7.13 9.71 4.92
N THR A 13 7.59 10.32 6.03
CA THR A 13 6.84 10.36 7.28
C THR A 13 5.53 11.12 7.13
N THR A 14 5.53 12.25 6.41
CA THR A 14 4.30 13.01 6.13
C THR A 14 3.31 12.19 5.30
N PHE A 15 3.81 11.43 4.31
CA PHE A 15 2.97 10.55 3.51
C PHE A 15 2.35 9.43 4.35
N LEU A 16 3.15 8.77 5.19
CA LEU A 16 2.66 7.73 6.10
C LEU A 16 1.60 8.27 7.06
N LEU A 17 1.82 9.45 7.66
CA LEU A 17 0.85 10.09 8.55
C LEU A 17 -0.45 10.45 7.82
N LYS A 18 -0.37 10.93 6.56
CA LYS A 18 -1.56 11.19 5.73
C LYS A 18 -2.36 9.91 5.47
N VAL A 19 -1.69 8.78 5.24
CA VAL A 19 -2.35 7.48 5.05
C VAL A 19 -3.09 7.06 6.33
N ILE A 20 -2.45 7.23 7.50
CA ILE A 20 -3.08 6.96 8.80
C ILE A 20 -4.30 7.86 9.02
N GLU A 21 -4.17 9.16 8.80
CA GLU A 21 -5.25 10.14 8.98
C GLU A 21 -6.45 9.83 8.07
N GLU A 22 -6.20 9.53 6.79
CA GLU A 22 -7.23 9.16 5.83
C GLU A 22 -7.98 7.87 6.24
N TYR A 23 -7.26 6.91 6.82
CA TYR A 23 -7.88 5.69 7.35
C TYR A 23 -8.74 5.95 8.59
N LEU A 24 -8.22 6.73 9.55
CA LEU A 24 -8.87 6.98 10.84
C LEU A 24 -10.04 7.99 10.76
N GLY A 25 -10.00 8.96 9.86
CA GLY A 25 -10.86 10.15 9.96
C GLY A 25 -11.32 10.82 8.66
N GLY A 26 -11.14 10.20 7.49
CA GLY A 26 -11.55 10.82 6.21
C GLY A 26 -13.06 11.09 6.03
N PRO A 27 -13.46 11.86 4.98
CA PRO A 27 -14.86 12.13 4.60
C PRO A 27 -15.71 10.86 4.50
N PRO A 28 -17.06 10.94 4.47
CA PRO A 28 -17.90 9.77 4.70
C PRO A 28 -17.62 8.66 3.69
N TRP A 29 -17.05 7.57 4.21
CA TRP A 29 -16.85 6.32 3.50
C TRP A 29 -18.20 5.64 3.33
N THR A 30 -18.56 5.27 2.09
CA THR A 30 -19.77 4.49 1.82
C THR A 30 -19.41 3.02 1.81
N GLN A 31 -20.05 2.20 2.65
CA GLN A 31 -19.81 0.76 2.64
C GLN A 31 -20.48 0.13 1.41
N GLU A 32 -19.68 -0.47 0.53
CA GLU A 32 -20.13 -1.13 -0.71
C GLU A 32 -20.27 -2.65 -0.54
N TYR A 33 -19.54 -3.23 0.41
CA TYR A 33 -19.49 -4.69 0.62
C TYR A 33 -19.24 -5.02 2.09
N SER A 34 -19.89 -6.09 2.58
CA SER A 34 -19.62 -6.66 3.91
C SER A 34 -20.04 -8.13 3.93
N LYS A 35 -19.06 -9.05 3.94
CA LYS A 35 -19.30 -10.50 4.06
C LYS A 35 -18.01 -11.21 4.51
N ASN A 36 -18.15 -12.30 5.26
CA ASN A 36 -17.04 -13.19 5.66
C ASN A 36 -15.86 -12.43 6.28
N ASP A 37 -16.13 -11.58 7.27
CA ASP A 37 -15.10 -10.80 7.96
C ASP A 37 -14.33 -9.81 7.06
N VAL A 38 -14.79 -9.61 5.81
CA VAL A 38 -14.28 -8.63 4.85
C VAL A 38 -15.30 -7.53 4.64
N LYS A 39 -14.85 -6.28 4.67
CA LYS A 39 -15.65 -5.09 4.39
C LYS A 39 -14.93 -4.20 3.40
N VAL A 40 -15.67 -3.58 2.49
CA VAL A 40 -15.15 -2.65 1.49
C VAL A 40 -15.97 -1.37 1.52
N TRP A 41 -15.28 -0.24 1.50
CA TRP A 41 -15.85 1.09 1.40
C TRP A 41 -15.30 1.82 0.20
N SER A 42 -16.07 2.76 -0.33
CA SER A 42 -15.66 3.68 -1.37
C SER A 42 -15.80 5.13 -0.91
N LYS A 43 -14.94 5.99 -1.46
CA LYS A 43 -15.01 7.45 -1.35
C LYS A 43 -14.86 8.07 -2.73
N GLY A 44 -15.74 9.01 -3.06
CA GLY A 44 -15.78 9.72 -4.34
C GLY A 44 -17.21 9.89 -4.86
N SER A 45 -17.44 10.91 -5.66
CA SER A 45 -18.72 11.20 -6.31
C SER A 45 -18.94 10.31 -7.54
N LYS A 46 -20.19 10.19 -8.00
CA LYS A 46 -20.51 9.47 -9.25
C LYS A 46 -19.80 10.05 -10.49
N ASN A 47 -19.43 11.33 -10.45
CA ASN A 47 -18.78 12.04 -11.54
C ASN A 47 -17.24 12.05 -11.43
N ASP A 48 -16.68 11.47 -10.37
CA ASP A 48 -15.22 11.43 -10.22
C ASP A 48 -14.63 10.37 -11.14
N GLN A 49 -13.60 10.74 -11.89
CA GLN A 49 -12.89 9.80 -12.76
C GLN A 49 -12.11 8.74 -11.97
N ILE A 50 -11.80 9.02 -10.71
CA ILE A 50 -11.05 8.15 -9.81
C ILE A 50 -11.83 8.02 -8.50
N LYS A 51 -12.10 6.78 -8.09
CA LYS A 51 -12.67 6.46 -6.78
C LYS A 51 -11.59 5.89 -5.89
N THR A 52 -11.66 6.25 -4.60
CA THR A 52 -10.79 5.66 -3.57
C THR A 52 -11.52 4.52 -2.90
N PHE A 53 -10.82 3.42 -2.65
CA PHE A 53 -11.36 2.26 -1.96
C PHE A 53 -10.61 2.01 -0.66
N LYS A 54 -11.34 1.51 0.33
CA LYS A 54 -10.81 1.01 1.60
C LYS A 54 -11.34 -0.39 1.79
N ALA A 55 -10.49 -1.31 2.23
CA ALA A 55 -10.89 -2.66 2.60
C ALA A 55 -10.37 -2.98 4.01
N THR A 56 -11.14 -3.76 4.76
CA THR A 56 -10.68 -4.34 6.03
C THR A 56 -11.00 -5.83 6.02
N ALA A 57 -10.10 -6.63 6.56
CA ALA A 57 -10.29 -8.06 6.76
C ALA A 57 -9.84 -8.45 8.18
N LEU A 58 -10.60 -9.31 8.86
CA LEU A 58 -10.21 -9.87 10.15
C LEU A 58 -9.56 -11.25 9.94
N PHE A 59 -8.30 -11.38 10.37
CA PHE A 59 -7.55 -12.64 10.35
C PHE A 59 -7.52 -13.24 11.75
N LYS A 60 -8.29 -14.32 11.97
CA LYS A 60 -8.36 -15.00 13.28
C LYS A 60 -7.16 -15.91 13.46
N GLY A 61 -6.51 -15.83 14.62
CA GLY A 61 -5.35 -16.68 14.95
C GLY A 61 -4.04 -16.29 14.27
N VAL A 62 -3.96 -15.08 13.72
CA VAL A 62 -2.74 -14.52 13.13
C VAL A 62 -2.43 -13.21 13.84
N SER A 63 -1.20 -13.06 14.34
CA SER A 63 -0.74 -11.83 14.99
C SER A 63 -0.46 -10.73 13.96
N GLY A 64 -0.45 -9.48 14.43
CA GLY A 64 -0.13 -8.34 13.57
C GLY A 64 1.28 -8.42 12.99
N SER A 65 2.24 -8.93 13.77
CA SER A 65 3.62 -9.15 13.34
C SER A 65 3.73 -10.22 12.25
N GLU A 66 3.04 -11.35 12.40
CA GLU A 66 3.06 -12.42 11.37
C GLU A 66 2.48 -11.93 10.05
N LEU A 67 1.37 -11.16 10.10
CA LEU A 67 0.80 -10.60 8.89
C LEU A 67 1.72 -9.53 8.27
N PHE A 68 2.35 -8.69 9.09
CA PHE A 68 3.34 -7.71 8.62
C PHE A 68 4.49 -8.39 7.89
N ASP A 69 5.10 -9.42 8.49
CA ASP A 69 6.21 -10.16 7.90
C ASP A 69 5.78 -10.87 6.59
N CYS A 70 4.59 -11.48 6.58
CA CYS A 70 4.00 -12.12 5.39
C CYS A 70 3.83 -11.16 4.20
N ILE A 71 3.51 -9.88 4.45
CA ILE A 71 3.36 -8.86 3.41
C ILE A 71 4.71 -8.30 2.96
N MET A 72 5.64 -8.15 3.89
CA MET A 72 6.96 -7.56 3.63
C MET A 72 7.89 -8.52 2.87
N ASP A 73 7.72 -9.83 3.04
CA ASP A 73 8.47 -10.87 2.34
C ASP A 73 8.02 -10.99 0.87
N SER A 74 8.77 -10.37 -0.04
CA SER A 74 8.48 -10.39 -1.49
C SER A 74 8.63 -11.77 -2.12
N ASP A 75 9.48 -12.63 -1.56
CA ASP A 75 9.71 -13.97 -2.10
C ASP A 75 8.59 -14.90 -1.68
N TYR A 76 8.22 -14.88 -0.40
CA TYR A 76 7.07 -15.63 0.09
C TYR A 76 5.74 -15.15 -0.51
N ARG A 77 5.63 -13.86 -0.87
CA ARG A 77 4.42 -13.31 -1.48
C ARG A 77 4.04 -13.99 -2.80
N LYS A 78 5.00 -14.58 -3.52
CA LYS A 78 4.76 -15.37 -4.75
C LYS A 78 3.90 -16.61 -4.49
N GLU A 79 3.95 -17.17 -3.28
CA GLU A 79 3.25 -18.40 -2.92
C GLU A 79 1.74 -18.17 -2.74
N TRP A 80 1.34 -17.00 -2.24
CA TRP A 80 -0.05 -16.74 -1.86
C TRP A 80 -0.75 -15.65 -2.72
N ASP A 81 -0.01 -14.66 -3.23
CA ASP A 81 -0.58 -13.62 -4.09
C ASP A 81 -0.65 -14.10 -5.54
N LYS A 82 -1.77 -14.75 -5.87
CA LYS A 82 -2.05 -15.25 -7.23
C LYS A 82 -2.11 -14.15 -8.30
N SER A 83 -2.25 -12.88 -7.89
CA SER A 83 -2.26 -11.75 -8.81
C SER A 83 -0.86 -11.23 -9.11
N MET A 84 0.12 -11.51 -8.25
CA MET A 84 1.49 -11.04 -8.45
C MET A 84 2.14 -11.77 -9.63
N ILE A 85 2.76 -11.02 -10.53
CA ILE A 85 3.58 -11.56 -11.62
C ILE A 85 5.05 -11.51 -11.20
N GLU A 86 5.52 -10.34 -10.78
CA GLU A 86 6.91 -10.12 -10.41
C GLU A 86 7.02 -8.96 -9.41
N SER A 87 7.96 -9.08 -8.46
CA SER A 87 8.35 -8.00 -7.57
C SER A 87 9.81 -8.13 -7.17
N TYR A 88 10.53 -7.00 -7.16
CA TYR A 88 11.91 -6.91 -6.70
C TYR A 88 12.24 -5.50 -6.20
N GLU A 89 13.16 -5.41 -5.25
CA GLU A 89 13.69 -4.15 -4.76
C GLU A 89 14.65 -3.54 -5.80
N LEU A 90 14.52 -2.25 -6.07
CA LEU A 90 15.44 -1.48 -6.92
C LEU A 90 16.53 -0.82 -6.07
N CYS A 91 16.14 -0.16 -4.99
CA CYS A 91 17.07 0.37 -4.01
C CYS A 91 16.36 0.70 -2.69
N GLN A 92 17.12 0.60 -1.60
CA GLN A 92 16.72 1.13 -0.32
C GLN A 92 17.03 2.63 -0.24
N VAL A 93 16.02 3.45 0.08
CA VAL A 93 16.17 4.91 0.21
C VAL A 93 16.29 5.37 1.67
N HIS A 94 15.80 4.56 2.60
CA HIS A 94 15.84 4.78 4.05
C HIS A 94 15.78 3.42 4.77
N PRO A 95 16.23 3.27 6.04
CA PRO A 95 16.08 2.01 6.77
C PRO A 95 14.64 1.48 6.84
N GLN A 96 13.66 2.37 6.70
CA GLN A 96 12.22 2.10 6.68
C GLN A 96 11.54 2.43 5.33
N SER A 97 12.30 2.62 4.26
CA SER A 97 11.72 2.89 2.95
C SER A 97 12.57 2.36 1.80
N ASP A 98 11.91 1.74 0.84
CA ASP A 98 12.51 1.22 -0.38
C ASP A 98 11.78 1.76 -1.62
N ILE A 99 12.44 1.61 -2.76
CA ILE A 99 11.85 1.72 -4.08
C ILE A 99 11.91 0.34 -4.72
N GLY A 100 10.78 -0.16 -5.20
CA GLY A 100 10.65 -1.48 -5.81
C GLY A 100 9.79 -1.49 -7.07
N TYR A 101 10.02 -2.49 -7.90
CA TYR A 101 9.14 -2.84 -9.02
C TYR A 101 8.07 -3.83 -8.55
N TYR A 102 6.85 -3.65 -9.06
CA TYR A 102 5.74 -4.56 -8.82
C TYR A 102 4.88 -4.68 -10.06
N SER A 103 4.61 -5.92 -10.50
CA SER A 103 3.69 -6.21 -11.60
C SER A 103 2.61 -7.19 -11.18
N LEU A 104 1.40 -6.98 -11.72
CA LEU A 104 0.22 -7.75 -11.39
C LEU A 104 -0.58 -8.15 -12.63
N ARG A 105 -1.18 -9.34 -12.53
CA ARG A 105 -2.11 -9.91 -13.49
C ARG A 105 -3.48 -9.27 -13.31
N SER A 106 -3.94 -8.61 -14.37
CA SER A 106 -5.26 -8.02 -14.38
C SER A 106 -6.35 -9.06 -14.67
N PRO A 107 -7.62 -8.80 -14.28
CA PRO A 107 -8.75 -9.62 -14.69
C PRO A 107 -8.84 -9.77 -16.22
N PRO A 108 -9.45 -10.86 -16.73
CA PRO A 108 -9.63 -11.08 -18.16
C PRO A 108 -10.25 -9.86 -18.87
N GLY A 109 -9.68 -9.48 -20.01
CA GLY A 109 -10.10 -8.29 -20.78
C GLY A 109 -9.33 -7.01 -20.46
N LEU A 110 -8.45 -7.02 -19.46
CA LEU A 110 -7.55 -5.90 -19.13
C LEU A 110 -6.09 -6.30 -19.34
N LYS A 111 -5.25 -5.34 -19.77
CA LYS A 111 -3.80 -5.53 -19.81
C LYS A 111 -3.24 -5.64 -18.39
N ASN A 112 -2.20 -6.47 -18.22
CA ASN A 112 -1.43 -6.52 -16.98
C ASN A 112 -0.87 -5.14 -16.65
N ARG A 113 -0.64 -4.89 -15.36
CA ARG A 113 -0.17 -3.59 -14.88
C ARG A 113 1.15 -3.75 -14.15
N ASP A 114 1.97 -2.73 -14.26
CA ASP A 114 3.22 -2.62 -13.54
C ASP A 114 3.40 -1.22 -12.95
N PHE A 115 4.17 -1.16 -11.86
CA PHE A 115 4.38 0.04 -11.08
C PHE A 115 5.80 0.06 -10.56
N VAL A 116 6.36 1.26 -10.46
CA VAL A 116 7.47 1.54 -9.55
C VAL A 116 6.87 2.19 -8.32
N LEU A 117 7.05 1.57 -7.17
CA LEU A 117 6.48 1.99 -5.91
C LEU A 117 7.61 2.42 -4.97
N GLN A 118 7.45 3.56 -4.33
CA GLN A 118 8.15 3.84 -3.10
C GLN A 118 7.28 3.32 -1.95
N ARG A 119 7.84 2.40 -1.16
CA ARG A 119 7.19 1.81 0.01
C ARG A 119 7.86 2.33 1.26
N THR A 120 7.08 2.73 2.24
CA THR A 120 7.53 3.18 3.57
C THR A 120 6.75 2.42 4.62
N TRP A 121 7.41 1.96 5.67
CA TRP A 121 6.76 1.19 6.74
C TRP A 121 7.14 1.69 8.13
N GLU A 122 6.23 1.52 9.08
CA GLU A 122 6.47 1.87 10.48
C GLU A 122 5.82 0.83 11.40
N ARG A 123 6.47 0.57 12.54
CA ARG A 123 6.01 -0.36 13.57
C ARG A 123 5.67 0.44 14.82
N PHE A 124 4.40 0.48 15.19
CA PHE A 124 3.93 1.09 16.44
C PHE A 124 3.66 0.00 17.48
N ASP A 125 3.48 0.40 18.74
CA ASP A 125 3.25 -0.54 19.84
C ASP A 125 2.01 -1.42 19.63
N SER A 126 0.98 -0.90 18.96
CA SER A 126 -0.32 -1.57 18.79
C SER A 126 -0.70 -1.89 17.35
N TYR A 127 0.04 -1.39 16.36
CA TYR A 127 -0.28 -1.60 14.94
C TYR A 127 0.93 -1.39 14.04
N TYR A 128 0.81 -1.85 12.80
CA TYR A 128 1.83 -1.74 11.76
C TYR A 128 1.25 -0.97 10.58
N VAL A 129 2.09 -0.19 9.90
CA VAL A 129 1.69 0.57 8.72
C VAL A 129 2.68 0.32 7.60
N ILE A 130 2.14 0.04 6.41
CA ILE A 130 2.89 0.01 5.15
C ILE A 130 2.16 0.96 4.20
N ALA A 131 2.88 1.95 3.69
CA ALA A 131 2.35 2.96 2.79
C ALA A 131 3.13 2.90 1.47
N CYS A 132 2.41 2.81 0.35
CA CYS A 132 3.00 2.77 -0.98
C CYS A 132 2.46 3.90 -1.84
N HIS A 133 3.31 4.54 -2.64
CA HIS A 133 2.88 5.41 -3.73
C HIS A 133 3.72 5.19 -4.98
N SER A 134 3.11 5.43 -6.14
CA SER A 134 3.80 5.32 -7.41
C SER A 134 4.77 6.48 -7.60
N ILE A 135 5.97 6.16 -8.07
CA ILE A 135 6.99 7.16 -8.41
C ILE A 135 7.47 6.96 -9.85
N PHE A 136 7.98 8.03 -10.44
CA PHE A 136 8.71 7.94 -11.70
C PHE A 136 10.18 7.65 -11.42
N HIS A 137 10.70 6.53 -11.93
CA HIS A 137 12.11 6.17 -11.79
C HIS A 137 12.77 6.03 -13.16
N LYS A 138 13.86 6.78 -13.40
CA LYS A 138 14.52 6.88 -14.72
C LYS A 138 14.94 5.51 -15.30
N VAL A 139 15.31 4.56 -14.44
CA VAL A 139 15.76 3.22 -14.85
C VAL A 139 14.60 2.38 -15.41
N CYS A 140 13.37 2.58 -14.92
CA CYS A 140 12.17 1.94 -15.44
C CYS A 140 11.37 2.95 -16.29
N SER A 141 11.89 3.27 -17.47
CA SER A 141 11.22 4.17 -18.42
C SER A 141 10.01 3.53 -19.14
N PHE A 142 9.79 2.22 -18.97
CA PHE A 142 8.77 1.42 -19.66
C PHE A 142 7.55 1.09 -18.78
N VAL A 143 7.23 1.90 -17.78
CA VAL A 143 5.96 1.75 -17.06
C VAL A 143 4.84 2.15 -18.02
N THR A 144 4.11 1.15 -18.53
CA THR A 144 3.18 1.33 -19.66
C THR A 144 1.93 2.13 -19.27
N PHE A 145 1.71 2.36 -17.99
CA PHE A 145 0.68 3.26 -17.49
C PHE A 145 1.11 3.85 -16.14
N CYS A 146 1.55 5.10 -16.13
CA CYS A 146 1.57 5.87 -14.89
C CYS A 146 0.17 6.44 -14.66
N ILE A 147 -0.71 5.62 -14.12
CA ILE A 147 -1.88 6.15 -13.42
C ILE A 147 -1.44 6.25 -11.97
N GLN A 148 -1.51 7.46 -11.43
CA GLN A 148 -1.35 7.74 -10.01
C GLN A 148 -2.53 7.08 -9.27
N TYR A 149 -2.50 5.75 -9.15
CA TYR A 149 -3.36 5.03 -8.25
C TYR A 149 -2.65 5.03 -6.90
N THR A 150 -3.23 5.76 -5.95
CA THR A 150 -3.06 5.40 -4.55
C THR A 150 -3.72 4.04 -4.38
N TYR A 151 -2.98 2.95 -4.60
CA TYR A 151 -3.36 1.66 -4.07
C TYR A 151 -3.27 1.77 -2.56
N LEU A 152 -4.38 2.18 -1.93
CA LEU A 152 -4.64 1.83 -0.55
C LEU A 152 -4.93 0.32 -0.52
N ILE A 153 -3.88 -0.50 -0.65
CA ILE A 153 -3.82 -1.75 0.10
C ILE A 153 -3.60 -1.29 1.55
N ASN A 154 -4.65 -0.72 2.14
CA ASN A 154 -4.71 -0.40 3.56
C ASN A 154 -4.82 -1.73 4.29
N ILE A 155 -3.70 -2.43 4.48
CA ILE A 155 -3.61 -3.39 5.56
C ILE A 155 -3.30 -2.56 6.81
N ILE A 156 -4.34 -1.92 7.34
CA ILE A 156 -4.33 -1.43 8.71
C ILE A 156 -5.00 -2.53 9.53
N LEU A 157 -4.13 -3.34 10.13
CA LEU A 157 -4.45 -4.35 11.13
C LEU A 157 -4.97 -3.66 12.40
N SER A 158 -6.26 -3.40 12.44
CA SER A 158 -6.93 -3.13 13.72
C SER A 158 -7.21 -4.46 14.39
N LEU A 159 -6.26 -4.93 15.20
CA LEU A 159 -6.50 -6.00 16.17
C LEU A 159 -7.39 -5.44 17.27
N PHE A 160 -8.68 -5.77 17.24
CA PHE A 160 -9.47 -5.73 18.47
C PHE A 160 -9.20 -7.06 19.19
N VAL A 161 -8.49 -6.97 20.32
CA VAL A 161 -8.47 -8.01 21.35
C VAL A 161 -9.87 -8.13 21.95
#